data_AF-A0A1R2BVA6-F1
#
_entry.id   AF-A0A1R2BVA6-F1
#
_cell.length_a   1.000
_cell.length_b   1.000
_cell.length_c   1.000
_cell.angle_alpha   90.00
_cell.angle_beta   90.00
_cell.angle_gamma   90.00
#
_symmetry.space_group_name_H-M   'P 1'
#
loop_
_entity.id
_entity.type
_entity.pdbx_description
1 polymer ?
#
loop_
_entity_poly.entity_id
_entity_poly.type
_entity_poly.pdbx_seq_one_letter_code
_entity_poly.pdbx_strand_id
1 'polypeptide(L)'
;MLKYDESTGYLNLPDRYVMFSKHEGENEEEFTEGQKMVRRLQEEVGDFDALEDEFAVLPESTIVIDKNTQREQEKLDLTSVVEELKGKLPKGPEQEYLIQDTMMTNIETLVYGKTNQPGRKVLSKNAQDTFKTRYVAKFHDIDSYVNCIKNRFMAGSGLIDEEEEQKPQEQEITDIQTQKFDKAGVKPGTYVKIDIIGIDEEIFSSITPDKPMILCGIKAMENTLGFIRGRVKAHRWNKKVLKNQDPLVVSVGWQRFQTMPMLCTEDPSTSRMRMLKYTPKYNFCGMIFFGPFVPVNTPFLAISNINTLEFRVSATGTVLELSHNFIVQKKLKLIGEPYQIFKNTAYVKGMFSSQLEVAKFLGAKIKTVSGIRGMVKKPARDGIGPEGTYRATFEDKILMSDIIFLRTYYPVKPEKYYNPLINYSQQRLLKSANELKKDLGLNIENNPDSNYIPIIRQSKSFGSLKIPKKLEEALPYKSKPKKEQKSEKQDKNLKALMNDREKKIAFFLQRLGTVKNIRGKKDKEKEDKRQEVIVKKQKIDEEKSKITLKRKIKERIIKGKRHKSQ
;
A
#
# COMPACT_ATOMS: atom_id res chain seq x y z
N MET A 1 -43.15 -5.29 4.44
CA MET A 1 -43.10 -3.97 5.12
C MET A 1 -41.84 -3.25 4.69
N LEU A 2 -41.97 -2.30 3.77
CA LEU A 2 -40.88 -1.44 3.29
C LEU A 2 -40.58 -0.39 4.37
N LYS A 3 -39.32 -0.26 4.82
CA LYS A 3 -38.92 0.78 5.76
C LYS A 3 -38.43 2.01 4.99
N TYR A 4 -39.14 3.13 5.16
CA TYR A 4 -38.74 4.44 4.68
C TYR A 4 -37.69 5.02 5.64
N ASP A 5 -36.58 5.52 5.11
CA ASP A 5 -35.51 6.15 5.90
C ASP A 5 -35.54 7.67 5.69
N GLU A 6 -36.15 8.38 6.65
CA GLU A 6 -36.43 9.81 6.59
C GLU A 6 -35.16 10.68 6.50
N SER A 7 -33.99 10.13 6.83
CA SER A 7 -32.72 10.88 6.79
C SER A 7 -32.20 11.12 5.36
N THR A 8 -32.63 10.31 4.40
CA THR A 8 -32.15 10.37 3.00
C THR A 8 -33.26 10.67 2.01
N GLY A 9 -34.53 10.57 2.41
CA GLY A 9 -35.70 10.87 1.59
C GLY A 9 -36.01 9.84 0.49
N TYR A 10 -35.30 8.70 0.45
CA TYR A 10 -35.50 7.66 -0.55
C TYR A 10 -36.05 6.36 0.07
N LEU A 11 -36.96 5.72 -0.67
CA LEU A 11 -37.50 4.41 -0.34
C LEU A 11 -36.57 3.33 -0.93
N ASN A 12 -35.93 2.52 -0.09
CA ASN A 12 -35.06 1.44 -0.55
C ASN A 12 -35.89 0.26 -1.09
N LEU A 13 -35.87 0.05 -2.40
CA LEU A 13 -36.36 -1.16 -3.07
C LEU A 13 -35.15 -2.02 -3.48
N PRO A 14 -35.15 -3.35 -3.22
CA PRO A 14 -34.10 -4.23 -3.72
C PRO A 14 -34.20 -4.41 -5.25
N ASP A 15 -33.06 -4.35 -5.95
CA ASP A 15 -32.87 -4.41 -7.43
C ASP A 15 -33.27 -5.75 -8.12
N ARG A 16 -34.23 -6.50 -7.62
CA ARG A 16 -34.76 -7.70 -8.30
C ARG A 16 -36.27 -7.55 -8.43
N TYR A 17 -36.75 -7.77 -9.66
CA TYR A 17 -38.13 -7.65 -10.15
C TYR A 17 -38.54 -6.27 -10.69
N VAL A 18 -38.10 -5.93 -11.90
CA VAL A 18 -38.92 -5.19 -12.87
C VAL A 18 -38.72 -5.80 -14.27
N MET A 19 -39.43 -6.89 -14.52
CA MET A 19 -39.75 -7.36 -15.86
C MET A 19 -41.24 -7.67 -15.81
N PHE A 20 -42.08 -6.79 -16.33
CA PHE A 20 -43.50 -7.06 -16.49
C PHE A 20 -43.70 -7.69 -17.87
N SER A 21 -44.06 -8.97 -17.91
CA SER A 21 -44.54 -9.63 -19.12
C SER A 21 -45.92 -9.09 -19.50
N LYS A 22 -46.14 -8.93 -20.80
CA LYS A 22 -47.42 -8.52 -21.39
C LYS A 22 -48.43 -9.66 -21.17
N HIS A 23 -49.37 -9.51 -20.23
CA HIS A 23 -50.53 -10.40 -20.11
C HIS A 23 -51.74 -9.72 -20.78
N GLU A 24 -52.37 -10.42 -21.72
CA GLU A 24 -53.60 -9.97 -22.37
C GLU A 24 -54.76 -10.14 -21.36
N GLY A 25 -55.37 -9.04 -20.94
CA GLY A 25 -56.60 -9.06 -20.13
C GLY A 25 -56.61 -8.25 -18.82
N GLU A 26 -55.63 -7.40 -18.53
CA GLU A 26 -55.67 -6.53 -17.33
C GLU A 26 -56.40 -5.20 -17.60
N ASN A 27 -57.30 -4.80 -16.69
CA ASN A 27 -58.04 -3.54 -16.77
C ASN A 27 -57.13 -2.32 -16.50
N GLU A 28 -57.05 -1.40 -17.46
CA GLU A 28 -56.08 -0.28 -17.41
C GLU A 28 -56.41 0.84 -16.39
N GLU A 29 -57.58 0.77 -15.76
CA GLU A 29 -58.04 1.77 -14.79
C GLU A 29 -57.34 1.65 -13.42
N GLU A 30 -56.73 0.50 -13.09
CA GLU A 30 -56.05 0.26 -11.81
C GLU A 30 -54.55 0.61 -11.81
N PHE A 31 -53.97 1.01 -12.95
CA PHE A 31 -52.54 1.35 -13.02
C PHE A 31 -52.19 2.71 -12.43
N THR A 32 -51.09 2.76 -11.66
CA THR A 32 -50.50 4.01 -11.17
C THR A 32 -49.92 4.86 -12.30
N GLU A 33 -49.83 6.20 -12.12
CA GLU A 33 -49.37 7.12 -13.17
C GLU A 33 -47.98 6.78 -13.73
N GLY A 34 -47.08 6.26 -12.89
CA GLY A 34 -45.74 5.81 -13.30
C GLY A 34 -45.78 4.62 -14.27
N GLN A 35 -46.73 3.69 -14.09
CA GLN A 35 -46.89 2.52 -14.98
C GLN A 35 -47.45 2.93 -16.34
N LYS A 36 -48.37 3.91 -16.38
CA LYS A 36 -48.90 4.48 -17.62
C LYS A 36 -47.86 5.27 -18.42
N MET A 37 -46.88 5.88 -17.74
CA MET A 37 -45.78 6.61 -18.38
C MET A 37 -44.77 5.67 -19.06
N VAL A 38 -44.45 4.54 -18.41
CA VAL A 38 -43.51 3.56 -18.96
C VAL A 38 -44.08 2.84 -20.19
N ARG A 39 -45.40 2.55 -20.23
CA ARG A 39 -46.04 2.00 -21.44
C ARG A 39 -46.02 2.98 -22.62
N ARG A 40 -46.32 4.26 -22.39
CA ARG A 40 -46.23 5.28 -23.45
C ARG A 40 -44.83 5.38 -24.08
N LEU A 41 -43.78 5.28 -23.25
CA LEU A 41 -42.39 5.28 -23.73
C LEU A 41 -41.99 4.02 -24.50
N GLN A 42 -42.72 2.91 -24.32
CA GLN A 42 -42.50 1.67 -25.06
C GLN A 42 -43.24 1.64 -26.40
N GLU A 43 -44.36 2.36 -26.52
CA GLU A 43 -45.11 2.53 -27.77
C GLU A 43 -44.48 3.56 -28.72
N GLU A 44 -43.73 4.55 -28.20
CA GLU A 44 -43.05 5.58 -29.00
C GLU A 44 -41.73 5.11 -29.67
N VAL A 45 -41.28 3.87 -29.43
CA VAL A 45 -40.07 3.30 -30.06
C VAL A 45 -40.46 2.07 -30.89
N GLY A 46 -41.24 2.32 -31.94
CA GLY A 46 -41.53 1.38 -33.02
C GLY A 46 -41.14 1.98 -34.39
N ASP A 47 -40.69 1.10 -35.29
CA ASP A 47 -40.48 1.27 -36.74
C ASP A 47 -39.16 1.90 -37.24
N PHE A 48 -38.18 1.03 -37.50
CA PHE A 48 -37.02 1.32 -38.37
C PHE A 48 -36.73 0.17 -39.37
N ASP A 49 -37.75 -0.58 -39.79
CA ASP A 49 -37.66 -1.67 -40.79
C ASP A 49 -38.04 -1.21 -42.22
N ALA A 50 -37.98 0.09 -42.53
CA ALA A 50 -38.45 0.63 -43.81
C ALA A 50 -37.40 1.46 -44.57
N LEU A 51 -36.12 1.02 -44.62
CA LEU A 51 -35.06 1.70 -45.40
C LEU A 51 -33.95 0.73 -45.90
N GLU A 52 -34.31 -0.44 -46.43
CA GLU A 52 -33.39 -1.30 -47.19
C GLU A 52 -33.96 -1.63 -48.58
N ASP A 53 -34.15 -0.60 -49.40
CA ASP A 53 -34.27 -0.73 -50.85
C ASP A 53 -33.38 0.35 -51.47
N GLU A 54 -32.11 0.01 -51.76
CA GLU A 54 -31.34 0.50 -52.91
C GLU A 54 -29.90 -0.07 -52.88
N PHE A 55 -29.51 -0.70 -54.00
CA PHE A 55 -28.18 -1.22 -54.37
C PHE A 55 -27.80 -2.67 -53.99
N ALA A 56 -28.11 -3.59 -54.91
CA ALA A 56 -27.13 -4.30 -55.77
C ALA A 56 -27.31 -5.83 -55.87
N VAL A 57 -28.13 -6.21 -56.84
CA VAL A 57 -28.07 -7.35 -57.78
C VAL A 57 -26.85 -8.29 -57.68
N LEU A 58 -27.09 -9.61 -57.56
CA LEU A 58 -26.48 -10.72 -58.33
C LEU A 58 -27.31 -12.04 -58.16
N PRO A 59 -27.20 -13.02 -59.08
CA PRO A 59 -28.32 -13.87 -59.52
C PRO A 59 -28.47 -15.24 -58.83
N GLU A 60 -29.55 -15.90 -59.22
CA GLU A 60 -30.14 -17.17 -58.78
C GLU A 60 -29.23 -18.41 -58.79
N SER A 61 -29.68 -19.38 -57.98
CA SER A 61 -29.28 -20.80 -57.85
C SER A 61 -28.13 -21.11 -56.89
N THR A 62 -28.48 -21.49 -55.66
CA THR A 62 -27.91 -22.69 -55.01
C THR A 62 -28.72 -23.09 -53.77
N ILE A 63 -28.95 -24.39 -53.65
CA ILE A 63 -29.74 -25.06 -52.62
C ILE A 63 -29.15 -24.79 -51.23
N VAL A 64 -30.03 -24.39 -50.30
CA VAL A 64 -29.77 -24.34 -48.86
C VAL A 64 -29.58 -25.76 -48.35
N ILE A 65 -28.40 -26.06 -47.79
CA ILE A 65 -28.20 -27.25 -46.94
C ILE A 65 -28.17 -26.75 -45.50
N ASP A 66 -29.17 -27.15 -44.72
CA ASP A 66 -29.33 -26.84 -43.31
C ASP A 66 -28.12 -27.28 -42.48
N LYS A 67 -27.38 -26.29 -41.96
CA LYS A 67 -26.38 -26.46 -40.88
C LYS A 67 -26.82 -25.78 -39.58
N ASN A 68 -28.01 -25.19 -39.53
CA ASN A 68 -28.53 -24.51 -38.35
C ASN A 68 -29.09 -25.49 -37.30
N THR A 69 -29.60 -26.64 -37.72
CA THR A 69 -30.17 -27.67 -36.82
C THR A 69 -29.12 -28.30 -35.90
N GLN A 70 -27.87 -28.48 -36.38
CA GLN A 70 -26.77 -29.02 -35.56
C GLN A 70 -26.28 -28.03 -34.49
N ARG A 71 -26.30 -26.72 -34.78
CA ARG A 71 -25.86 -25.67 -33.84
C ARG A 71 -26.88 -25.41 -32.73
N GLU A 72 -28.16 -25.61 -33.00
CA GLU A 72 -29.22 -25.49 -32.00
C GLU A 72 -29.26 -26.71 -31.08
N GLN A 73 -29.03 -27.92 -31.62
CA GLN A 73 -28.88 -29.15 -30.83
C GLN A 73 -27.66 -29.10 -29.90
N GLU A 74 -26.49 -28.65 -30.37
CA GLU A 74 -25.29 -28.49 -29.54
C GLU A 74 -25.46 -27.45 -28.42
N LYS A 75 -26.28 -26.41 -28.62
CA LYS A 75 -26.59 -25.41 -27.59
C LYS A 75 -27.54 -25.96 -26.52
N LEU A 76 -28.53 -26.75 -26.92
CA LEU A 76 -29.46 -27.44 -26.03
C LEU A 76 -28.73 -28.47 -25.14
N ASP A 77 -27.77 -29.20 -25.71
CA ASP A 77 -26.94 -30.17 -24.98
C ASP A 77 -25.97 -29.50 -23.99
N LEU A 78 -25.47 -28.30 -24.28
CA LEU A 78 -24.63 -27.55 -23.34
C LEU A 78 -25.43 -26.96 -22.17
N THR A 79 -26.69 -26.56 -22.40
CA THR A 79 -27.56 -26.06 -21.33
C THR A 79 -28.02 -27.16 -20.37
N SER A 80 -28.30 -28.37 -20.88
CA SER A 80 -28.68 -29.52 -20.05
C SER A 80 -27.52 -30.01 -19.17
N VAL A 81 -26.30 -30.04 -19.71
CA VAL A 81 -25.09 -30.40 -18.95
C VAL A 81 -24.80 -29.38 -17.83
N VAL A 82 -25.03 -28.09 -18.05
CA VAL A 82 -24.85 -27.05 -17.01
C VAL A 82 -25.90 -27.17 -15.89
N GLU A 83 -27.11 -27.62 -16.19
CA GLU A 83 -28.15 -27.88 -15.19
C GLU A 83 -27.87 -29.14 -14.35
N GLU A 84 -27.35 -30.20 -14.97
CA GLU A 84 -26.89 -31.41 -14.28
C GLU A 84 -25.73 -31.12 -13.31
N LEU A 85 -24.80 -30.26 -13.72
CA LEU A 85 -23.67 -29.81 -12.90
C LEU A 85 -24.12 -29.00 -11.68
N LYS A 86 -25.15 -28.16 -11.83
CA LYS A 86 -25.75 -27.40 -10.72
C LYS A 86 -26.45 -28.29 -9.70
N GLY A 87 -26.94 -29.46 -10.10
CA GLY A 87 -27.55 -30.45 -9.21
C GLY A 87 -26.55 -31.19 -8.32
N LYS A 88 -25.30 -31.34 -8.76
CA LYS A 88 -24.26 -32.15 -8.08
C LYS A 88 -23.30 -31.35 -7.17
N LEU A 89 -23.50 -30.03 -7.00
CA LEU A 89 -22.70 -29.13 -6.14
C LEU A 89 -23.47 -28.77 -4.85
N PRO A 90 -22.84 -28.72 -3.66
CA PRO A 90 -23.52 -28.38 -2.42
C PRO A 90 -23.94 -26.91 -2.38
N LYS A 91 -25.21 -26.66 -2.00
CA LYS A 91 -25.84 -25.32 -2.01
C LYS A 91 -25.68 -24.61 -0.67
N GLY A 92 -24.77 -23.63 -0.60
CA GLY A 92 -24.69 -22.64 0.47
C GLY A 92 -25.21 -21.27 -0.01
N PRO A 93 -25.90 -20.47 0.84
CA PRO A 93 -26.67 -19.29 0.41
C PRO A 93 -25.83 -18.13 -0.16
N GLU A 94 -24.51 -18.09 0.07
CA GLU A 94 -23.65 -16.97 -0.35
C GLU A 94 -22.81 -17.24 -1.62
N GLN A 95 -22.84 -18.45 -2.18
CA GLN A 95 -21.95 -18.84 -3.30
C GLN A 95 -22.62 -18.90 -4.68
N GLU A 96 -23.95 -18.83 -4.78
CA GLU A 96 -24.67 -19.01 -6.06
C GLU A 96 -24.40 -17.91 -7.10
N TYR A 97 -24.07 -16.67 -6.68
CA TYR A 97 -23.92 -15.54 -7.61
C TYR A 97 -22.55 -15.44 -8.27
N LEU A 98 -21.48 -15.96 -7.67
CA LEU A 98 -20.12 -15.86 -8.23
C LEU A 98 -19.82 -16.97 -9.25
N ILE A 99 -20.61 -18.04 -9.23
CA ILE A 99 -20.43 -19.26 -10.04
C ILE A 99 -20.95 -19.07 -11.46
N GLN A 100 -22.02 -18.30 -11.68
CA GLN A 100 -22.71 -18.23 -12.97
C GLN A 100 -21.88 -17.58 -14.09
N ASP A 101 -21.29 -16.41 -13.86
CA ASP A 101 -20.57 -15.68 -14.93
C ASP A 101 -19.15 -16.22 -15.16
N THR A 102 -18.49 -16.72 -14.11
CA THR A 102 -17.12 -17.24 -14.19
C THR A 102 -17.05 -18.65 -14.76
N MET A 103 -18.06 -19.51 -14.54
CA MET A 103 -18.08 -20.84 -15.15
C MET A 103 -18.33 -20.76 -16.66
N MET A 104 -19.31 -19.97 -17.11
CA MET A 104 -19.61 -19.82 -18.55
C MET A 104 -18.42 -19.27 -19.34
N THR A 105 -17.75 -18.23 -18.83
CA THR A 105 -16.59 -17.64 -19.51
C THR A 105 -15.33 -18.52 -19.46
N ASN A 106 -15.17 -19.35 -18.43
CA ASN A 106 -14.06 -20.31 -18.35
C ASN A 106 -14.28 -21.55 -19.21
N ILE A 107 -15.53 -21.98 -19.41
CA ILE A 107 -15.88 -23.09 -20.31
C ILE A 107 -15.65 -22.68 -21.78
N GLU A 108 -16.09 -21.49 -22.20
CA GLU A 108 -15.86 -20.98 -23.56
C GLU A 108 -14.36 -20.81 -23.88
N THR A 109 -13.55 -20.32 -22.94
CA THR A 109 -12.12 -20.12 -23.16
C THR A 109 -11.29 -21.41 -23.15
N LEU A 110 -11.81 -22.48 -22.53
CA LEU A 110 -11.19 -23.81 -22.53
C LEU A 110 -11.60 -24.63 -23.77
N VAL A 111 -12.81 -24.45 -24.28
CA VAL A 111 -13.26 -25.14 -25.50
C VAL A 111 -12.58 -24.61 -26.75
N TYR A 112 -12.15 -23.34 -26.83
CA TYR A 112 -11.55 -22.75 -28.05
C TYR A 112 -10.08 -22.30 -27.94
N GLY A 113 -9.50 -22.29 -26.72
CA GLY A 113 -8.09 -21.94 -26.48
C GLY A 113 -7.75 -20.45 -26.66
N LYS A 114 -6.73 -19.96 -25.93
CA LYS A 114 -6.35 -18.53 -25.91
C LYS A 114 -5.69 -17.99 -27.19
N THR A 115 -5.23 -18.85 -28.10
CA THR A 115 -4.47 -18.44 -29.30
C THR A 115 -5.29 -18.38 -30.58
N ASN A 116 -6.58 -18.74 -30.56
CA ASN A 116 -7.47 -18.62 -31.71
C ASN A 116 -8.60 -17.62 -31.40
N GLN A 117 -8.29 -16.33 -31.50
CA GLN A 117 -9.33 -15.39 -31.98
C GLN A 117 -9.43 -15.58 -33.49
N PRO A 118 -10.62 -15.57 -34.11
CA PRO A 118 -10.76 -15.70 -35.56
C PRO A 118 -10.14 -14.48 -36.26
N GLY A 119 -8.84 -14.57 -36.55
CA GLY A 119 -8.18 -13.73 -37.52
C GLY A 119 -8.54 -14.19 -38.93
N ARG A 120 -8.95 -13.24 -39.77
CA ARG A 120 -9.11 -13.36 -41.24
C ARG A 120 -8.15 -14.41 -41.83
N LYS A 121 -8.68 -15.50 -42.40
CA LYS A 121 -7.89 -16.34 -43.29
C LYS A 121 -8.02 -15.82 -44.72
N VAL A 122 -6.87 -15.43 -45.25
CA VAL A 122 -6.61 -15.17 -46.67
C VAL A 122 -6.85 -16.48 -47.43
N LEU A 123 -7.60 -16.42 -48.52
CA LEU A 123 -7.85 -17.54 -49.44
C LEU A 123 -6.52 -17.96 -50.09
N SER A 124 -6.06 -19.20 -49.86
CA SER A 124 -5.10 -19.86 -50.75
C SER A 124 -5.84 -20.91 -51.60
N LYS A 125 -5.46 -21.02 -52.87
CA LYS A 125 -6.20 -21.73 -53.93
C LYS A 125 -5.84 -23.22 -54.09
N ASN A 126 -5.16 -23.85 -53.14
CA ASN A 126 -4.72 -25.24 -53.30
C ASN A 126 -5.48 -26.18 -52.35
N ALA A 127 -6.30 -27.06 -52.93
CA ALA A 127 -7.21 -27.98 -52.25
C ALA A 127 -6.53 -29.20 -51.59
N GLN A 128 -5.20 -29.22 -51.45
CA GLN A 128 -4.45 -30.39 -50.96
C GLN A 128 -3.81 -30.20 -49.57
N ASP A 129 -3.83 -29.01 -48.98
CA ASP A 129 -3.24 -28.75 -47.64
C ASP A 129 -4.25 -28.79 -46.47
N THR A 130 -5.44 -29.35 -46.68
CA THR A 130 -6.50 -29.44 -45.65
C THR A 130 -6.45 -30.73 -44.84
N PHE A 131 -5.27 -31.24 -44.49
CA PHE A 131 -5.13 -32.38 -43.59
C PHE A 131 -4.77 -32.00 -42.15
N LYS A 132 -5.77 -32.21 -41.28
CA LYS A 132 -5.70 -32.55 -39.85
C LYS A 132 -4.93 -31.60 -38.92
N THR A 133 -5.69 -30.71 -38.27
CA THR A 133 -5.57 -30.55 -36.82
C THR A 133 -6.80 -31.19 -36.19
N ARG A 134 -6.72 -32.49 -35.87
CA ARG A 134 -7.74 -33.15 -35.04
C ARG A 134 -7.78 -32.42 -33.70
N TYR A 135 -8.95 -31.92 -33.34
CA TYR A 135 -9.22 -31.47 -31.98
C TYR A 135 -9.12 -32.70 -31.07
N VAL A 136 -8.12 -32.75 -30.20
CA VAL A 136 -8.09 -33.72 -29.11
C VAL A 136 -8.69 -33.02 -27.92
N ALA A 137 -9.92 -33.39 -27.56
CA ALA A 137 -10.54 -32.94 -26.32
C ALA A 137 -9.59 -33.31 -25.18
N LYS A 138 -9.24 -32.34 -24.32
CA LYS A 138 -8.31 -32.58 -23.20
C LYS A 138 -8.89 -33.54 -22.15
N PHE A 139 -10.20 -33.75 -22.18
CA PHE A 139 -10.96 -34.63 -21.31
C PHE A 139 -12.01 -35.34 -22.16
N HIS A 140 -12.07 -36.67 -22.06
CA HIS A 140 -13.03 -37.48 -22.81
C HIS A 140 -14.39 -37.62 -22.12
N ASP A 141 -14.45 -37.32 -20.83
CA ASP A 141 -15.63 -37.58 -20.00
C ASP A 141 -15.99 -36.36 -19.15
N ILE A 142 -17.29 -36.03 -19.07
CA ILE A 142 -17.79 -34.88 -18.29
C ILE A 142 -17.46 -35.08 -16.81
N ASP A 143 -17.58 -36.31 -16.30
CA ASP A 143 -17.23 -36.65 -14.93
C ASP A 143 -15.75 -36.45 -14.63
N SER A 144 -14.85 -36.63 -15.60
CA SER A 144 -13.41 -36.32 -15.45
C SER A 144 -13.16 -34.81 -15.33
N TYR A 145 -13.93 -33.99 -16.02
CA TYR A 145 -13.87 -32.53 -15.94
C TYR A 145 -14.45 -32.01 -14.63
N VAL A 146 -15.57 -32.59 -14.18
CA VAL A 146 -16.16 -32.31 -12.86
C VAL A 146 -15.22 -32.72 -11.75
N ASN A 147 -14.59 -33.88 -11.86
CA ASN A 147 -13.57 -34.32 -10.91
C ASN A 147 -12.33 -33.43 -10.99
N CYS A 148 -11.92 -32.90 -12.15
CA CYS A 148 -10.80 -31.97 -12.21
C CYS A 148 -11.13 -30.60 -11.60
N ILE A 149 -12.38 -30.11 -11.73
CA ILE A 149 -12.86 -28.88 -11.09
C ILE A 149 -13.07 -29.09 -9.59
N LYS A 150 -13.73 -30.18 -9.19
CA LYS A 150 -13.84 -30.62 -7.80
C LYS A 150 -12.45 -30.75 -7.21
N ASN A 151 -11.52 -31.45 -7.84
CA ASN A 151 -10.14 -31.59 -7.38
C ASN A 151 -9.32 -30.30 -7.49
N ARG A 152 -9.82 -29.22 -8.09
CA ARG A 152 -9.15 -27.90 -8.10
C ARG A 152 -9.69 -26.96 -7.02
N PHE A 153 -10.97 -27.07 -6.68
CA PHE A 153 -11.58 -26.38 -5.54
C PHE A 153 -11.37 -27.15 -4.22
N MET A 154 -11.40 -28.48 -4.30
CA MET A 154 -11.08 -29.49 -3.28
C MET A 154 -9.63 -29.98 -3.39
N ALA A 155 -8.77 -29.37 -4.22
CA ALA A 155 -7.33 -29.70 -4.30
C ALA A 155 -6.64 -29.71 -2.94
N GLY A 156 -7.17 -28.97 -1.96
CA GLY A 156 -6.65 -28.94 -0.60
C GLY A 156 -7.26 -29.97 0.33
N SER A 157 -8.36 -30.62 -0.03
CA SER A 157 -9.08 -31.59 0.82
C SER A 157 -9.10 -32.98 0.18
N GLY A 158 -9.51 -33.11 -1.07
CA GLY A 158 -9.58 -34.39 -1.78
C GLY A 158 -8.22 -35.02 -2.13
N LEU A 159 -7.15 -34.23 -2.30
CA LEU A 159 -5.79 -34.78 -2.41
C LEU A 159 -5.26 -35.29 -1.06
N ILE A 160 -5.73 -34.71 0.05
CA ILE A 160 -5.41 -35.21 1.40
C ILE A 160 -6.19 -36.50 1.65
N ASP A 161 -7.47 -36.54 1.28
CA ASP A 161 -8.30 -37.73 1.40
C ASP A 161 -7.76 -38.87 0.49
N GLU A 162 -7.37 -38.58 -0.76
CA GLU A 162 -6.72 -39.56 -1.65
C GLU A 162 -5.31 -39.96 -1.16
N GLU A 163 -4.50 -39.07 -0.58
CA GLU A 163 -3.20 -39.44 0.03
C GLU A 163 -3.37 -40.20 1.36
N GLU A 164 -4.46 -39.95 2.11
CA GLU A 164 -4.83 -40.71 3.30
C GLU A 164 -5.43 -42.08 2.95
N GLU A 165 -6.14 -42.19 1.82
CA GLU A 165 -6.65 -43.46 1.26
C GLU A 165 -5.57 -44.25 0.50
N GLN A 166 -4.60 -43.58 -0.13
CA GLN A 166 -3.45 -44.21 -0.83
C GLN A 166 -2.27 -44.51 0.10
N LYS A 167 -2.19 -43.90 1.29
CA LYS A 167 -1.50 -44.58 2.40
C LYS A 167 -2.24 -45.90 2.56
N PRO A 168 -1.57 -47.06 2.36
CA PRO A 168 -2.27 -48.33 2.24
C PRO A 168 -3.24 -48.46 3.42
N GLN A 169 -4.54 -48.42 3.10
CA GLN A 169 -5.59 -48.74 4.05
C GLN A 169 -5.17 -50.05 4.70
N GLU A 170 -5.09 -50.05 6.02
CA GLU A 170 -4.76 -51.19 6.87
C GLU A 170 -5.84 -52.27 6.72
N GLN A 171 -5.93 -52.89 5.56
CA GLN A 171 -6.75 -54.05 5.29
C GLN A 171 -5.83 -55.27 5.35
N GLU A 172 -5.97 -55.95 6.49
CA GLU A 172 -5.55 -57.33 6.78
C GLU A 172 -4.04 -57.62 6.83
N ILE A 173 -3.43 -57.29 7.98
CA ILE A 173 -2.41 -58.17 8.57
C ILE A 173 -2.71 -58.28 10.08
N THR A 174 -3.64 -59.19 10.39
CA THR A 174 -3.52 -60.05 11.57
C THR A 174 -2.17 -60.75 11.45
N ASP A 175 -1.19 -60.32 12.25
CA ASP A 175 -0.13 -61.15 12.87
C ASP A 175 1.14 -60.33 13.21
N ILE A 176 1.62 -60.61 14.43
CA ILE A 176 2.92 -60.25 15.04
C ILE A 176 3.03 -58.84 15.65
N GLN A 177 2.71 -58.81 16.94
CA GLN A 177 2.64 -57.67 17.86
C GLN A 177 3.98 -57.06 18.31
N THR A 178 5.10 -57.27 17.60
CA THR A 178 6.42 -56.96 18.23
C THR A 178 7.43 -56.17 17.40
N GLN A 179 7.15 -55.76 16.15
CA GLN A 179 8.13 -55.05 15.31
C GLN A 179 7.58 -53.86 14.50
N LYS A 180 6.43 -53.28 14.87
CA LYS A 180 5.76 -52.20 14.13
C LYS A 180 5.96 -50.77 14.70
N PHE A 181 6.84 -50.57 15.69
CA PHE A 181 7.06 -49.23 16.25
C PHE A 181 8.05 -48.35 15.45
N ASP A 182 8.86 -48.93 14.55
CA ASP A 182 10.05 -48.24 14.04
C ASP A 182 9.83 -47.33 12.81
N LYS A 183 8.70 -47.44 12.10
CA LYS A 183 8.49 -46.67 10.85
C LYS A 183 7.31 -45.70 10.87
N ALA A 184 6.26 -45.97 11.64
CA ALA A 184 5.01 -45.20 11.60
C ALA A 184 4.80 -44.28 12.83
N GLY A 185 5.60 -44.43 13.89
CA GLY A 185 5.41 -43.69 15.14
C GLY A 185 4.12 -44.07 15.89
N VAL A 186 3.79 -43.32 16.94
CA VAL A 186 2.57 -43.52 17.72
C VAL A 186 1.39 -42.79 17.07
N LYS A 187 0.26 -43.47 16.87
CA LYS A 187 -0.96 -42.87 16.32
C LYS A 187 -1.58 -41.84 17.28
N PRO A 188 -2.10 -40.69 16.79
CA PRO A 188 -2.81 -39.72 17.61
C PRO A 188 -3.99 -40.36 18.36
N GLY A 189 -4.21 -39.94 19.62
CA GLY A 189 -5.28 -40.46 20.48
C GLY A 189 -4.90 -41.69 21.34
N THR A 190 -3.73 -42.28 21.12
CA THR A 190 -3.23 -43.39 21.94
C THR A 190 -2.75 -42.88 23.31
N TYR A 191 -3.19 -43.51 24.40
CA TYR A 191 -2.66 -43.23 25.74
C TYR A 191 -1.23 -43.79 25.84
N VAL A 192 -0.27 -42.94 26.19
CA VAL A 192 1.15 -43.30 26.30
C VAL A 192 1.72 -42.90 27.64
N LYS A 193 2.64 -43.72 28.15
CA LYS A 193 3.52 -43.37 29.27
C LYS A 193 4.84 -42.86 28.71
N ILE A 194 5.30 -41.71 29.17
CA ILE A 194 6.52 -41.06 28.70
C ILE A 194 7.43 -40.85 29.91
N ASP A 195 8.61 -41.47 29.87
CA ASP A 195 9.63 -41.29 30.88
C ASP A 195 10.62 -40.21 30.41
N ILE A 196 10.70 -39.10 31.14
CA ILE A 196 11.57 -37.96 30.81
C ILE A 196 12.76 -37.98 31.78
N ILE A 197 13.97 -38.04 31.22
CA ILE A 197 15.21 -38.08 31.99
C ILE A 197 15.83 -36.67 32.04
N GLY A 198 16.39 -36.28 33.18
CA GLY A 198 17.13 -35.02 33.33
C GLY A 198 16.27 -33.79 33.66
N ILE A 199 15.19 -33.98 34.41
CA ILE A 199 14.41 -32.85 34.98
C ILE A 199 15.05 -32.43 36.29
N ASP A 200 15.27 -31.13 36.46
CA ASP A 200 15.78 -30.56 37.72
C ASP A 200 14.76 -30.74 38.86
N GLU A 201 15.25 -31.11 40.05
CA GLU A 201 14.42 -31.37 41.22
C GLU A 201 13.62 -30.13 41.67
N GLU A 202 14.20 -28.94 41.53
CA GLU A 202 13.52 -27.66 41.80
C GLU A 202 12.31 -27.44 40.88
N ILE A 203 12.42 -27.82 39.61
CA ILE A 203 11.32 -27.71 38.64
C ILE A 203 10.28 -28.78 38.95
N PHE A 204 10.70 -30.01 39.25
CA PHE A 204 9.78 -31.10 39.54
C PHE A 204 8.92 -30.83 40.77
N SER A 205 9.52 -30.35 41.86
CA SER A 205 8.83 -30.01 43.11
C SER A 205 7.85 -28.85 42.98
N SER A 206 8.03 -27.95 42.01
CA SER A 206 7.17 -26.80 41.76
C SER A 206 6.02 -27.07 40.77
N ILE A 207 5.93 -28.28 40.20
CA ILE A 207 4.82 -28.68 39.34
C ILE A 207 3.55 -28.85 40.18
N THR A 208 2.56 -28.01 39.90
CA THR A 208 1.22 -28.06 40.52
C THR A 208 0.19 -28.58 39.52
N PRO A 209 -0.78 -29.41 39.94
CA PRO A 209 -1.83 -29.93 39.07
C PRO A 209 -2.75 -28.84 38.48
N ASP A 210 -2.77 -27.65 39.08
CA ASP A 210 -3.58 -26.51 38.63
C ASP A 210 -3.17 -25.96 37.24
N LYS A 211 -1.93 -26.25 36.80
CA LYS A 211 -1.39 -25.77 35.53
C LYS A 211 -1.21 -26.94 34.56
N PRO A 212 -1.78 -26.90 33.35
CA PRO A 212 -1.62 -27.98 32.39
C PRO A 212 -0.17 -28.07 31.92
N MET A 213 0.32 -29.30 31.80
CA MET A 213 1.59 -29.60 31.15
C MET A 213 1.32 -30.01 29.71
N ILE A 214 2.00 -29.36 28.77
CA ILE A 214 1.89 -29.65 27.34
C ILE A 214 3.26 -30.16 26.88
N LEU A 215 3.30 -31.38 26.38
CA LEU A 215 4.48 -31.95 25.75
C LEU A 215 4.37 -31.81 24.23
N CYS A 216 5.45 -31.36 23.58
CA CYS A 216 5.44 -31.06 22.15
C CYS A 216 6.65 -31.69 21.46
N GLY A 217 6.46 -32.24 20.27
CA GLY A 217 7.54 -32.63 19.38
C GLY A 217 8.10 -31.43 18.63
N ILE A 218 9.39 -31.15 18.78
CA ILE A 218 10.10 -30.05 18.11
C ILE A 218 10.69 -30.58 16.81
N LYS A 219 10.53 -29.85 15.70
CA LYS A 219 11.14 -30.24 14.42
C LYS A 219 12.64 -29.98 14.43
N ALA A 220 13.41 -30.72 13.62
CA ALA A 220 14.87 -30.56 13.54
C ALA A 220 15.30 -29.10 13.23
N MET A 221 14.55 -28.38 12.38
CA MET A 221 14.80 -26.97 12.09
C MET A 221 14.61 -26.07 13.33
N GLU A 222 13.62 -26.36 14.16
CA GLU A 222 13.22 -25.54 15.31
C GLU A 222 14.20 -25.62 16.48
N ASN A 223 15.12 -26.59 16.45
CA ASN A 223 16.22 -26.69 17.41
C ASN A 223 17.34 -25.67 17.12
N THR A 224 17.44 -25.14 15.90
CA THR A 224 18.53 -24.23 15.52
C THR A 224 18.20 -22.79 15.92
N LEU A 225 19.12 -22.12 16.62
CA LEU A 225 19.01 -20.70 16.96
C LEU A 225 19.53 -19.80 15.82
N GLY A 226 18.83 -18.72 15.55
CA GLY A 226 19.25 -17.69 14.61
C GLY A 226 18.43 -16.42 14.74
N PHE A 227 18.56 -15.51 13.77
CA PHE A 227 17.72 -14.33 13.72
C PHE A 227 16.46 -14.60 12.91
N ILE A 228 15.36 -14.12 13.43
CA ILE A 228 14.05 -14.20 12.80
C ILE A 228 13.60 -12.79 12.51
N ARG A 229 13.28 -12.52 11.24
CA ARG A 229 12.62 -11.29 10.82
C ARG A 229 11.12 -11.55 10.78
N GLY A 230 10.38 -10.89 11.65
CA GLY A 230 8.92 -10.87 11.67
C GLY A 230 8.33 -9.55 11.19
N ARG A 231 7.13 -9.58 10.63
CA ARG A 231 6.27 -8.41 10.43
C ARG A 231 5.42 -8.21 11.67
N VAL A 232 5.58 -7.09 12.35
CA VAL A 232 4.95 -6.84 13.66
C VAL A 232 4.13 -5.57 13.63
N LYS A 233 3.02 -5.57 14.36
CA LYS A 233 2.20 -4.40 14.65
C LYS A 233 1.98 -4.30 16.15
N ALA A 234 2.09 -3.10 16.69
CA ALA A 234 1.69 -2.83 18.07
C ALA A 234 0.21 -3.17 18.24
N HIS A 235 -0.13 -3.87 19.33
CA HIS A 235 -1.52 -4.27 19.54
C HIS A 235 -2.41 -3.05 19.76
N ARG A 236 -3.63 -3.05 19.20
CA ARG A 236 -4.54 -1.89 19.22
C ARG A 236 -4.86 -1.41 20.64
N TRP A 237 -5.02 -2.35 21.57
CA TRP A 237 -5.37 -2.07 22.97
C TRP A 237 -4.16 -1.82 23.88
N ASN A 238 -2.94 -2.02 23.37
CA ASN A 238 -1.75 -1.64 24.13
C ASN A 238 -1.56 -0.12 24.06
N LYS A 239 -1.55 0.54 25.21
CA LYS A 239 -1.39 2.00 25.31
C LYS A 239 0.02 2.46 24.93
N LYS A 240 1.04 1.61 25.17
CA LYS A 240 2.46 1.96 25.02
C LYS A 240 3.00 1.49 23.68
N VAL A 241 3.82 2.31 23.03
CA VAL A 241 4.60 1.88 21.87
C VAL A 241 5.84 1.12 22.32
N LEU A 242 6.25 0.11 21.55
CA LEU A 242 7.44 -0.66 21.85
C LEU A 242 8.68 0.11 21.41
N LYS A 243 9.71 0.09 22.25
CA LYS A 243 11.01 0.70 21.98
C LYS A 243 11.95 -0.34 21.35
N ASN A 244 12.84 0.13 20.49
CA ASN A 244 13.90 -0.68 19.90
C ASN A 244 14.91 -1.16 20.97
N GLN A 245 15.37 -2.40 20.88
CA GLN A 245 16.29 -3.03 21.84
C GLN A 245 15.78 -2.99 23.29
N ASP A 246 14.47 -3.08 23.48
CA ASP A 246 13.86 -3.25 24.81
C ASP A 246 13.43 -4.73 24.93
N PRO A 247 13.69 -5.42 26.05
CA PRO A 247 13.38 -6.84 26.16
C PRO A 247 11.88 -7.10 25.97
N LEU A 248 11.57 -8.09 25.12
CA LEU A 248 10.21 -8.59 24.92
C LEU A 248 10.20 -10.10 25.10
N VAL A 249 9.15 -10.59 25.77
CA VAL A 249 8.82 -12.02 25.80
C VAL A 249 8.03 -12.33 24.55
N VAL A 250 8.61 -13.16 23.69
CA VAL A 250 8.05 -13.58 22.42
C VAL A 250 7.54 -15.01 22.57
N SER A 251 6.32 -15.24 22.11
CA SER A 251 5.69 -16.55 22.02
C SER A 251 5.55 -16.90 20.55
N VAL A 252 6.40 -17.80 20.06
CA VAL A 252 6.38 -18.30 18.67
C VAL A 252 6.36 -19.82 18.72
N GLY A 253 5.39 -20.44 18.05
CA GLY A 253 5.20 -21.89 18.15
C GLY A 253 4.98 -22.33 19.60
N TRP A 254 5.71 -23.36 20.03
CA TRP A 254 5.65 -23.89 21.41
C TRP A 254 6.55 -23.17 22.41
N GLN A 255 7.46 -22.33 21.92
CA GLN A 255 8.50 -21.73 22.75
C GLN A 255 8.14 -20.30 23.16
N ARG A 256 8.34 -20.02 24.44
CA ARG A 256 8.24 -18.69 25.04
C ARG A 256 9.61 -18.31 25.56
N PHE A 257 10.11 -17.17 25.12
CA PHE A 257 11.45 -16.72 25.50
C PHE A 257 11.51 -15.20 25.46
N GLN A 258 12.38 -14.64 26.29
CA GLN A 258 12.72 -13.24 26.27
C GLN A 258 13.85 -13.00 25.28
N THR A 259 13.71 -11.97 24.44
CA THR A 259 14.70 -11.54 23.46
C THR A 259 14.76 -10.01 23.39
N MET A 260 15.82 -9.46 22.80
CA MET A 260 15.97 -8.03 22.54
C MET A 260 15.77 -7.74 21.05
N PRO A 261 14.53 -7.44 20.62
CA PRO A 261 14.22 -7.19 19.22
C PRO A 261 14.80 -5.88 18.71
N MET A 262 15.27 -5.91 17.47
CA MET A 262 15.59 -4.75 16.66
C MET A 262 14.44 -4.43 15.69
N LEU A 263 13.87 -3.24 15.82
CA LEU A 263 12.80 -2.72 14.98
C LEU A 263 13.39 -2.09 13.71
N CYS A 264 12.83 -2.44 12.56
CA CYS A 264 13.24 -1.92 11.26
C CYS A 264 12.04 -1.61 10.36
N THR A 265 12.29 -0.83 9.31
CA THR A 265 11.34 -0.57 8.22
C THR A 265 12.10 -0.66 6.93
N GLU A 266 11.45 -1.23 5.92
CA GLU A 266 12.03 -1.34 4.59
C GLU A 266 11.75 -0.06 3.79
N ASP A 267 12.80 0.63 3.34
CA ASP A 267 12.63 1.83 2.51
C ASP A 267 12.22 1.40 1.08
N PRO A 268 11.05 1.81 0.56
CA PRO A 268 10.52 1.30 -0.72
C PRO A 268 11.42 1.52 -1.94
N SER A 269 12.24 2.58 -1.92
CA SER A 269 13.07 2.97 -3.06
C SER A 269 14.40 2.23 -3.17
N THR A 270 14.85 1.55 -2.11
CA THR A 270 16.19 0.98 -2.06
C THR A 270 16.26 -0.36 -1.33
N SER A 271 15.12 -0.89 -0.86
CA SER A 271 14.99 -2.15 -0.10
C SER A 271 15.93 -2.26 1.12
N ARG A 272 16.47 -1.13 1.59
CA ARG A 272 17.32 -1.09 2.78
C ARG A 272 16.46 -1.22 4.03
N MET A 273 16.89 -2.08 4.95
CA MET A 273 16.30 -2.18 6.28
C MET A 273 16.80 -1.03 7.15
N ARG A 274 15.99 0.00 7.32
CA ARG A 274 16.31 1.14 8.17
C ARG A 274 15.82 0.91 9.59
N MET A 275 16.70 1.12 10.56
CA MET A 275 16.38 1.01 11.99
C MET A 275 15.31 2.03 12.42
N LEU A 276 14.36 1.58 13.23
CA LEU A 276 13.38 2.42 13.91
C LEU A 276 13.73 2.56 15.39
N LYS A 277 13.35 3.68 16.01
CA LYS A 277 13.48 3.87 17.47
C LYS A 277 12.30 3.25 18.23
N TYR A 278 11.11 3.30 17.63
CA TYR A 278 9.85 2.85 18.20
C TYR A 278 8.98 2.21 17.12
N THR A 279 8.05 1.36 17.53
CA THR A 279 7.01 0.84 16.63
C THR A 279 6.08 1.95 16.17
N PRO A 280 5.71 2.01 14.88
CA PRO A 280 4.64 2.90 14.44
C PRO A 280 3.30 2.48 15.06
N LYS A 281 2.50 3.45 15.53
CA LYS A 281 1.30 3.17 16.35
C LYS A 281 0.24 2.33 15.64
N TYR A 282 0.03 2.54 14.34
CA TYR A 282 -1.05 1.90 13.58
C TYR A 282 -0.56 1.11 12.36
N ASN A 283 0.74 1.08 12.11
CA ASN A 283 1.33 0.42 10.96
C ASN A 283 2.15 -0.80 11.36
N PHE A 284 2.47 -1.65 10.39
CA PHE A 284 3.42 -2.73 10.56
C PHE A 284 4.85 -2.19 10.45
N CYS A 285 5.75 -2.81 11.19
CA CYS A 285 7.19 -2.67 11.03
C CYS A 285 7.84 -4.07 10.96
N GLY A 286 9.08 -4.13 10.49
CA GLY A 286 9.92 -5.31 10.67
C GLY A 286 10.43 -5.37 12.10
N MET A 287 10.53 -6.58 12.64
CA MET A 287 11.14 -6.87 13.93
C MET A 287 12.10 -8.02 13.73
N ILE A 288 13.37 -7.81 14.05
CA ILE A 288 14.42 -8.82 13.98
C ILE A 288 14.78 -9.20 15.41
N PHE A 289 14.65 -10.46 15.76
CA PHE A 289 14.98 -10.95 17.10
C PHE A 289 15.73 -12.27 17.02
N PHE A 290 16.47 -12.59 18.08
CA PHE A 290 17.26 -13.81 18.15
C PHE A 290 16.48 -14.90 18.88
N GLY A 291 16.36 -16.07 18.27
CA GLY A 291 15.58 -17.18 18.80
C GLY A 291 15.61 -18.43 17.92
N PRO A 292 14.89 -19.48 18.33
CA PRO A 292 14.77 -20.74 17.60
C PRO A 292 14.04 -20.52 16.28
N PHE A 293 14.54 -21.10 15.19
CA PHE A 293 13.90 -20.97 13.89
C PHE A 293 12.50 -21.58 13.89
N VAL A 294 11.58 -20.92 13.21
CA VAL A 294 10.19 -21.39 13.09
C VAL A 294 9.78 -21.22 11.64
N PRO A 295 8.96 -22.11 11.07
CA PRO A 295 8.50 -21.97 9.69
C PRO A 295 7.98 -20.57 9.37
N VAL A 296 8.31 -20.08 8.17
CA VAL A 296 7.83 -18.78 7.69
C VAL A 296 6.30 -18.74 7.65
N ASN A 297 5.72 -17.55 7.79
CA ASN A 297 4.28 -17.31 7.98
C ASN A 297 3.68 -17.82 9.30
N THR A 298 4.48 -18.32 10.23
CA THR A 298 3.98 -18.64 11.58
C THR A 298 3.66 -17.35 12.35
N PRO A 299 2.45 -17.22 12.94
CA PRO A 299 2.11 -16.08 13.76
C PRO A 299 2.81 -16.13 15.11
N PHE A 300 3.03 -14.97 15.71
CA PHE A 300 3.59 -14.86 17.05
C PHE A 300 3.04 -13.66 17.81
N LEU A 301 3.20 -13.73 19.13
CA LEU A 301 2.80 -12.72 20.08
C LEU A 301 4.04 -12.17 20.81
N ALA A 302 4.03 -10.89 21.14
CA ALA A 302 5.07 -10.27 21.95
C ALA A 302 4.45 -9.55 23.16
N ILE A 303 5.03 -9.78 24.32
CA ILE A 303 4.59 -9.29 25.63
C ILE A 303 5.77 -8.57 26.27
N SER A 304 5.57 -7.33 26.71
CA SER A 304 6.61 -6.56 27.42
C SER A 304 6.70 -6.95 28.89
N ASN A 305 5.57 -6.97 29.58
CA ASN A 305 5.47 -7.30 30.99
C ASN A 305 4.44 -8.41 31.23
N ILE A 306 4.86 -9.49 31.88
CA ILE A 306 4.00 -10.63 32.21
C ILE A 306 3.13 -10.32 33.45
N ASN A 307 3.68 -9.58 34.42
CA ASN A 307 3.10 -9.41 35.76
C ASN A 307 2.18 -8.18 35.90
N THR A 308 1.80 -7.52 34.80
CA THR A 308 0.94 -6.31 34.86
C THR A 308 -0.54 -6.63 34.85
N LEU A 309 -1.33 -5.83 35.58
CA LEU A 309 -2.80 -5.87 35.58
C LEU A 309 -3.41 -5.27 34.29
N GLU A 310 -2.68 -4.39 33.60
CA GLU A 310 -3.11 -3.83 32.31
C GLU A 310 -3.05 -4.87 31.18
N PHE A 311 -3.59 -4.51 30.01
CA PHE A 311 -3.53 -5.34 28.81
C PHE A 311 -2.06 -5.71 28.46
N ARG A 312 -1.75 -7.01 28.52
CA ARG A 312 -0.36 -7.52 28.49
C ARG A 312 0.20 -7.69 27.08
N VAL A 313 -0.63 -8.11 26.13
CA VAL A 313 -0.20 -8.36 24.75
C VAL A 313 0.25 -7.05 24.13
N SER A 314 1.54 -6.94 23.83
CA SER A 314 2.13 -5.69 23.41
C SER A 314 2.13 -5.53 21.90
N ALA A 315 2.38 -6.62 21.18
CA ALA A 315 2.35 -6.66 19.73
C ALA A 315 2.00 -8.05 19.20
N THR A 316 1.53 -8.07 17.96
CA THR A 316 1.23 -9.28 17.19
C THR A 316 2.01 -9.24 15.89
N GLY A 317 2.42 -10.41 15.39
CA GLY A 317 3.19 -10.47 14.15
C GLY A 317 3.18 -11.82 13.48
N THR A 318 3.83 -11.88 12.33
CA THR A 318 4.05 -13.11 11.57
C THR A 318 5.52 -13.19 11.18
N VAL A 319 6.09 -14.39 11.18
CA VAL A 319 7.46 -14.63 10.73
C VAL A 319 7.54 -14.45 9.21
N LEU A 320 8.52 -13.71 8.72
CA LEU A 320 8.77 -13.51 7.29
C LEU A 320 10.00 -14.28 6.81
N GLU A 321 11.13 -14.14 7.50
CA GLU A 321 12.42 -14.60 7.02
C GLU A 321 13.29 -15.10 8.19
N LEU A 322 14.09 -16.13 7.92
CA LEU A 322 15.02 -16.76 8.86
C LEU A 322 16.44 -16.59 8.32
N SER A 323 17.36 -16.09 9.14
CA SER A 323 18.76 -15.94 8.73
C SER A 323 19.68 -15.89 9.96
N HIS A 324 20.95 -16.24 9.80
CA HIS A 324 21.94 -16.06 10.86
C HIS A 324 22.52 -14.64 10.91
N ASN A 325 22.26 -13.81 9.91
CA ASN A 325 22.77 -12.44 9.86
C ASN A 325 21.79 -11.48 9.16
N PHE A 326 21.48 -10.37 9.82
CA PHE A 326 20.74 -9.25 9.22
C PHE A 326 21.54 -7.96 9.36
N ILE A 327 21.64 -7.22 8.26
CA ILE A 327 22.27 -5.90 8.23
C ILE A 327 21.18 -4.83 8.31
N VAL A 328 20.95 -4.31 9.51
CA VAL A 328 20.05 -3.17 9.71
C VAL A 328 20.87 -1.89 9.64
N GLN A 329 20.36 -0.86 8.98
CA GLN A 329 21.07 0.41 8.82
C GLN A 329 20.41 1.50 9.65
N LYS A 330 21.19 2.16 10.52
CA LYS A 330 20.77 3.38 11.21
C LYS A 330 21.14 4.58 10.36
N LYS A 331 20.15 5.43 10.07
CA LYS A 331 20.39 6.68 9.35
C LYS A 331 21.18 7.64 10.25
N LEU A 332 22.30 8.13 9.74
CA LEU A 332 23.13 9.14 10.37
C LEU A 332 23.15 10.38 9.46
N LYS A 333 23.08 11.56 10.05
CA LYS A 333 23.21 12.82 9.31
C LYS A 333 24.44 13.53 9.82
N LEU A 334 25.43 13.75 8.94
CA LEU A 334 26.51 14.67 9.25
C LEU A 334 26.00 16.08 8.95
N ILE A 335 26.18 16.98 9.90
CA ILE A 335 25.64 18.35 9.85
C ILE A 335 26.83 19.29 9.67
N GLY A 336 26.70 20.26 8.77
CA GLY A 336 27.67 21.33 8.55
C GLY A 336 27.00 22.67 8.35
N GLU A 337 27.77 23.72 8.53
CA GLU A 337 27.33 25.10 8.43
C GLU A 337 28.10 25.82 7.33
N PRO A 338 27.46 26.69 6.54
CA PRO A 338 28.16 27.52 5.59
C PRO A 338 29.12 28.46 6.32
N TYR A 339 30.34 28.56 5.81
CA TYR A 339 31.35 29.51 6.28
C TYR A 339 31.47 30.71 5.34
N GLN A 340 31.53 30.47 4.03
CA GLN A 340 31.59 31.51 3.02
C GLN A 340 30.77 31.11 1.80
N ILE A 341 29.92 32.01 1.30
CA ILE A 341 28.96 31.72 0.24
C ILE A 341 29.24 32.60 -0.98
N PHE A 342 29.33 31.97 -2.14
CA PHE A 342 29.43 32.62 -3.44
C PHE A 342 28.08 32.55 -4.17
N LYS A 343 28.07 32.42 -5.51
CA LYS A 343 26.81 32.18 -6.24
C LYS A 343 26.33 30.75 -5.99
N ASN A 344 26.98 29.77 -6.62
CA ASN A 344 26.58 28.36 -6.54
C ASN A 344 27.60 27.52 -5.76
N THR A 345 28.65 28.15 -5.24
CA THR A 345 29.67 27.48 -4.42
C THR A 345 29.64 28.03 -3.02
N ALA A 346 29.97 27.18 -2.05
CA ALA A 346 30.17 27.61 -0.67
C ALA A 346 31.27 26.77 -0.01
N TYR A 347 31.96 27.38 0.95
CA TYR A 347 32.78 26.66 1.91
C TYR A 347 31.92 26.28 3.11
N VAL A 348 32.03 25.03 3.56
CA VAL A 348 31.22 24.47 4.64
C VAL A 348 32.15 23.98 5.75
N LYS A 349 31.85 24.36 6.99
CA LYS A 349 32.60 23.99 8.20
C LYS A 349 31.78 23.08 9.11
N GLY A 350 32.44 22.42 10.04
CA GLY A 350 31.80 21.68 11.15
C GLY A 350 31.16 20.33 10.78
N MET A 351 31.22 19.90 9.51
CA MET A 351 30.74 18.57 9.10
C MET A 351 31.77 17.46 9.28
N PHE A 352 33.04 17.80 9.07
CA PHE A 352 34.19 16.90 9.17
C PHE A 352 35.22 17.53 10.08
N SER A 353 36.06 16.70 10.68
CA SER A 353 37.14 17.13 11.56
C SER A 353 38.44 17.38 10.79
N SER A 354 38.72 16.57 9.77
CA SER A 354 40.00 16.57 9.05
C SER A 354 39.82 16.59 7.53
N GLN A 355 40.87 17.00 6.81
CA GLN A 355 40.87 16.97 5.34
C GLN A 355 40.83 15.54 4.78
N LEU A 356 41.36 14.57 5.53
CA LEU A 356 41.31 13.15 5.17
C LEU A 356 39.87 12.62 5.15
N GLU A 357 39.04 13.04 6.13
CA GLU A 357 37.62 12.73 6.12
C GLU A 357 36.92 13.35 4.91
N VAL A 358 37.21 14.62 4.59
CA VAL A 358 36.66 15.28 3.41
C VAL A 358 37.04 14.52 2.13
N ALA A 359 38.28 14.07 2.01
CA ALA A 359 38.76 13.31 0.87
C ALA A 359 37.98 11.99 0.70
N LYS A 360 37.64 11.30 1.80
CA LYS A 360 36.80 10.10 1.79
C LYS A 360 35.36 10.36 1.31
N PHE A 361 34.84 11.56 1.56
CA PHE A 361 33.48 11.97 1.17
C PHE A 361 33.46 12.88 -0.09
N LEU A 362 34.51 12.84 -0.91
CA LEU A 362 34.56 13.61 -2.14
C LEU A 362 33.50 13.12 -3.14
N GLY A 363 32.76 14.04 -3.76
CA GLY A 363 31.64 13.70 -4.65
C GLY A 363 30.35 13.30 -3.92
N ALA A 364 30.33 13.32 -2.58
CA ALA A 364 29.15 12.96 -1.83
C ALA A 364 28.01 14.00 -2.02
N LYS A 365 26.77 13.50 -2.14
CA LYS A 365 25.57 14.31 -2.34
C LYS A 365 25.09 14.89 -1.01
N ILE A 366 25.11 16.21 -0.90
CA ILE A 366 24.65 16.97 0.27
C ILE A 366 23.34 17.69 -0.05
N LYS A 367 22.59 18.06 0.98
CA LYS A 367 21.34 18.81 0.84
C LYS A 367 21.19 19.80 1.98
N THR A 368 20.66 20.98 1.71
CA THR A 368 20.31 21.96 2.76
C THR A 368 18.93 21.67 3.34
N VAL A 369 18.63 22.22 4.53
CA VAL A 369 17.26 22.18 5.10
C VAL A 369 16.25 22.86 4.17
N SER A 370 16.66 23.93 3.49
CA SER A 370 15.87 24.63 2.46
C SER A 370 15.60 23.81 1.20
N GLY A 371 16.26 22.65 1.05
CA GLY A 371 15.97 21.70 -0.03
C GLY A 371 16.90 21.77 -1.23
N ILE A 372 17.88 22.68 -1.23
CA ILE A 372 18.87 22.86 -2.31
C ILE A 372 19.82 21.68 -2.30
N ARG A 373 19.99 21.01 -3.45
CA ARG A 373 20.93 19.90 -3.57
C ARG A 373 22.34 20.42 -3.85
N GLY A 374 23.34 19.68 -3.42
CA GLY A 374 24.73 20.00 -3.69
C GLY A 374 25.64 18.79 -3.64
N MET A 375 26.93 19.03 -3.84
CA MET A 375 27.97 18.01 -3.85
C MET A 375 29.27 18.53 -3.23
N VAL A 376 29.92 17.68 -2.45
CA VAL A 376 31.27 17.92 -1.93
C VAL A 376 32.27 17.86 -3.09
N LYS A 377 33.06 18.93 -3.28
CA LYS A 377 34.01 19.00 -4.41
C LYS A 377 35.44 18.72 -4.00
N LYS A 378 36.01 19.51 -3.09
CA LYS A 378 37.43 19.42 -2.69
C LYS A 378 37.59 19.87 -1.24
N PRO A 379 38.58 19.35 -0.50
CA PRO A 379 38.99 19.96 0.75
C PRO A 379 39.42 21.41 0.53
N ALA A 380 39.16 22.26 1.51
CA ALA A 380 39.68 23.62 1.49
C ALA A 380 41.21 23.58 1.67
N ARG A 381 41.90 24.60 1.16
CA ARG A 381 43.33 24.76 1.42
C ARG A 381 43.54 25.20 2.86
N ASP A 382 44.71 24.90 3.42
CA ASP A 382 45.10 25.36 4.75
C ASP A 382 44.94 26.88 4.86
N GLY A 383 44.33 27.33 5.95
CA GLY A 383 44.01 28.75 6.19
C GLY A 383 42.62 29.21 5.72
N ILE A 384 41.90 28.42 4.91
CA ILE A 384 40.52 28.74 4.51
C ILE A 384 39.55 28.08 5.50
N GLY A 385 39.42 28.72 6.68
CA GLY A 385 38.55 28.25 7.76
C GLY A 385 39.18 27.15 8.65
N PRO A 386 38.41 26.60 9.60
CA PRO A 386 38.88 25.53 10.48
C PRO A 386 39.15 24.23 9.71
N GLU A 387 39.92 23.32 10.30
CA GLU A 387 40.17 22.00 9.72
C GLU A 387 38.86 21.25 9.41
N GLY A 388 38.89 20.44 8.35
CA GLY A 388 37.69 19.76 7.84
C GLY A 388 36.76 20.65 7.01
N THR A 389 37.10 21.93 6.80
CA THR A 389 36.37 22.79 5.85
C THR A 389 36.54 22.30 4.41
N TYR A 390 35.47 22.36 3.64
CA TYR A 390 35.49 21.89 2.25
C TYR A 390 34.69 22.79 1.33
N ARG A 391 35.05 22.77 0.04
CA ARG A 391 34.30 23.45 -1.02
C ARG A 391 33.17 22.57 -1.51
N ALA A 392 31.96 23.11 -1.51
CA ALA A 392 30.76 22.50 -2.05
C ALA A 392 30.20 23.30 -3.23
N THR A 393 29.55 22.61 -4.16
CA THR A 393 28.71 23.20 -5.22
C THR A 393 27.25 22.88 -4.95
N PHE A 394 26.37 23.86 -5.09
CA PHE A 394 24.93 23.77 -4.90
C PHE A 394 24.20 24.19 -6.18
N GLU A 395 22.93 23.78 -6.31
CA GLU A 395 22.07 24.16 -7.44
C GLU A 395 21.77 25.66 -7.47
N ASP A 396 21.54 26.25 -6.30
CA ASP A 396 21.24 27.66 -6.11
C ASP A 396 22.02 28.21 -4.92
N LYS A 397 22.03 29.54 -4.76
CA LYS A 397 22.69 30.24 -3.68
C LYS A 397 22.03 29.93 -2.33
N ILE A 398 22.81 29.31 -1.45
CA ILE A 398 22.41 29.03 -0.06
C ILE A 398 22.46 30.30 0.80
N LEU A 399 21.81 30.27 1.96
CA LEU A 399 21.88 31.34 2.96
C LEU A 399 22.83 30.99 4.10
N MET A 400 23.37 31.99 4.80
CA MET A 400 24.26 31.77 5.95
C MET A 400 23.54 31.09 7.13
N SER A 401 22.21 31.21 7.19
CA SER A 401 21.36 30.55 8.18
C SER A 401 21.00 29.10 7.83
N ASP A 402 21.40 28.60 6.65
CA ASP A 402 21.06 27.24 6.24
C ASP A 402 21.93 26.22 6.95
N ILE A 403 21.32 25.09 7.34
CA ILE A 403 22.03 23.91 7.80
C ILE A 403 22.18 22.95 6.64
N ILE A 404 23.41 22.50 6.39
CA ILE A 404 23.78 21.58 5.33
C ILE A 404 23.94 20.20 5.95
N PHE A 405 23.35 19.17 5.36
CA PHE A 405 23.54 17.81 5.87
C PHE A 405 23.86 16.81 4.77
N LEU A 406 24.72 15.86 5.14
CA LEU A 406 24.99 14.64 4.39
C LEU A 406 24.17 13.50 4.99
N ARG A 407 23.42 12.75 4.16
CA ARG A 407 22.66 11.58 4.62
C ARG A 407 23.51 10.33 4.45
N THR A 408 23.91 9.73 5.56
CA THR A 408 24.67 8.47 5.60
C THR A 408 23.88 7.39 6.34
N TYR A 409 24.33 6.15 6.20
CA TYR A 409 23.72 4.98 6.81
C TYR A 409 24.83 4.16 7.44
N TYR A 410 24.68 3.85 8.72
CA TYR A 410 25.63 3.05 9.49
C TYR A 410 25.03 1.67 9.77
N PRO A 411 25.70 0.57 9.41
CA PRO A 411 25.21 -0.78 9.70
C PRO A 411 25.28 -1.06 11.20
N VAL A 412 24.17 -1.49 11.78
CA VAL A 412 24.02 -1.88 13.18
C VAL A 412 23.66 -3.37 13.19
N LYS A 413 24.41 -4.15 13.98
CA LYS A 413 24.16 -5.59 14.14
C LYS A 413 23.14 -5.81 15.26
N PRO A 414 22.15 -6.70 15.08
CA PRO A 414 21.25 -7.10 16.16
C PRO A 414 21.98 -7.92 17.22
N GLU A 415 21.51 -7.81 18.47
CA GLU A 415 22.09 -8.52 19.62
C GLU A 415 21.58 -9.96 19.71
N LYS A 416 22.46 -10.88 20.09
CA LYS A 416 22.14 -12.30 20.28
C LYS A 416 21.74 -12.56 21.73
N TYR A 417 20.50 -12.16 22.07
CA TYR A 417 19.94 -12.41 23.41
C TYR A 417 18.75 -13.37 23.31
N TYR A 418 18.83 -14.47 24.05
CA TYR A 418 17.81 -15.51 24.15
C TYR A 418 17.76 -16.00 25.60
N ASN A 419 16.60 -15.87 26.25
CA ASN A 419 16.36 -16.37 27.60
C ASN A 419 15.02 -17.13 27.62
N PRO A 420 15.01 -18.47 27.65
CA PRO A 420 13.78 -19.27 27.64
C PRO A 420 12.98 -19.06 28.92
N LEU A 421 11.65 -18.93 28.78
CA LEU A 421 10.76 -18.72 29.92
C LEU A 421 10.35 -20.08 30.54
N ILE A 422 10.86 -20.38 31.72
CA ILE A 422 10.50 -21.55 32.52
C ILE A 422 9.46 -21.13 33.56
N ASN A 423 8.22 -21.58 33.39
CA ASN A 423 7.08 -21.15 34.25
C ASN A 423 7.21 -21.55 35.73
N TYR A 424 7.87 -22.68 36.01
CA TYR A 424 7.95 -23.28 37.34
C TYR A 424 9.20 -22.84 38.11
N SER A 425 10.12 -22.13 37.44
CA SER A 425 11.35 -21.61 38.05
C SER A 425 11.21 -20.11 38.32
N GLN A 426 11.80 -19.62 39.42
CA GLN A 426 11.91 -18.19 39.71
C GLN A 426 13.01 -17.55 38.85
N GLN A 427 12.73 -17.38 37.56
CA GLN A 427 13.70 -16.79 36.63
C GLN A 427 13.67 -15.27 36.66
N ARG A 428 14.87 -14.67 36.67
CA ARG A 428 15.04 -13.23 36.51
C ARG A 428 14.92 -12.84 35.05
N LEU A 429 13.87 -12.09 34.74
CA LEU A 429 13.70 -11.47 33.42
C LEU A 429 14.48 -10.14 33.33
N LEU A 430 14.96 -9.83 32.13
CA LEU A 430 15.55 -8.53 31.84
C LEU A 430 14.48 -7.43 31.96
N LYS A 431 14.78 -6.40 32.74
CA LYS A 431 13.90 -5.23 32.91
C LYS A 431 14.00 -4.30 31.70
N SER A 432 12.93 -3.57 31.42
CA SER A 432 12.94 -2.55 30.35
C SER A 432 13.89 -1.40 30.70
N ALA A 433 14.36 -0.69 29.67
CA ALA A 433 15.26 0.46 29.88
C ALA A 433 14.64 1.57 30.75
N ASN A 434 13.31 1.68 30.75
CA ASN A 434 12.60 2.67 31.57
C ASN A 434 12.48 2.23 33.04
N GLU A 435 12.24 0.95 33.29
CA GLU A 435 12.24 0.39 34.65
C GLU A 435 13.62 0.50 35.29
N LEU A 436 14.68 0.16 34.55
CA LEU A 436 16.05 0.32 35.03
C LEU A 436 16.38 1.77 35.40
N LYS A 437 15.94 2.74 34.60
CA LYS A 437 16.13 4.17 34.91
C LYS A 437 15.38 4.59 36.17
N LYS A 438 14.15 4.11 36.36
CA LYS A 438 13.36 4.38 37.57
C LYS A 438 14.00 3.77 38.81
N ASP A 439 14.46 2.53 38.73
CA ASP A 439 15.13 1.83 39.83
C ASP A 439 16.43 2.53 40.24
N LEU A 440 17.15 3.10 39.26
CA LEU A 440 18.39 3.87 39.49
C LEU A 440 18.16 5.36 39.81
N GLY A 441 16.91 5.84 39.78
CA GLY A 441 16.59 7.26 39.97
C GLY A 441 17.15 8.20 38.88
N LEU A 442 17.42 7.68 37.67
CA LEU A 442 17.97 8.45 36.57
C LEU A 442 16.88 9.14 35.74
N ASN A 443 17.03 10.44 35.53
CA ASN A 443 16.14 11.21 34.67
C ASN A 443 16.38 10.92 33.18
N ILE A 444 15.34 11.12 32.37
CA ILE A 444 15.44 10.98 30.91
C ILE A 444 16.08 12.26 30.34
N GLU A 445 17.31 12.15 29.84
CA GLU A 445 17.98 13.25 29.12
C GLU A 445 17.16 13.65 27.88
N ASN A 446 16.79 14.94 27.79
CA ASN A 446 16.15 15.52 26.62
C ASN A 446 17.01 16.68 26.10
N ASN A 447 17.37 16.63 24.82
CA ASN A 447 18.10 17.73 24.20
C ASN A 447 17.11 18.87 23.87
N PRO A 448 17.31 20.09 24.41
CA PRO A 448 16.40 21.21 24.17
C PRO A 448 16.23 21.55 22.68
N ASP A 449 17.28 21.41 21.87
CA ASP A 449 17.25 21.73 20.42
C ASP A 449 16.41 20.74 19.60
N SER A 450 16.11 19.56 20.17
CA SER A 450 15.28 18.55 19.51
C SER A 450 13.78 18.75 19.72
N ASN A 451 13.40 19.63 20.65
CA ASN A 451 12.00 19.89 20.94
C ASN A 451 11.37 20.77 19.85
N TYR A 452 10.14 20.41 19.44
CA TYR A 452 9.39 21.20 18.46
C TYR A 452 8.83 22.47 19.10
N ILE A 453 9.16 23.63 18.52
CA ILE A 453 8.68 24.94 18.95
C ILE A 453 7.80 25.52 17.83
N PRO A 454 6.66 26.17 18.14
CA PRO A 454 5.86 26.84 17.11
C PRO A 454 6.64 28.01 16.49
N ILE A 455 6.80 28.00 15.16
CA ILE A 455 7.58 29.01 14.41
C ILE A 455 6.63 30.02 13.77
N ILE A 456 6.70 31.28 14.19
CA ILE A 456 5.97 32.40 13.56
C ILE A 456 6.85 32.99 12.46
N ARG A 457 6.47 32.82 11.19
CA ARG A 457 7.23 33.32 10.03
C ARG A 457 6.83 34.76 9.70
N GLN A 458 7.81 35.66 9.63
CA GLN A 458 7.61 37.03 9.14
C GLN A 458 7.46 37.05 7.61
N SER A 459 6.66 37.99 7.09
CA SER A 459 6.51 38.19 5.64
C SER A 459 7.81 38.69 5.02
N LYS A 460 8.39 37.94 4.07
CA LYS A 460 9.63 38.31 3.39
C LYS A 460 9.34 39.26 2.23
N SER A 461 9.81 40.50 2.32
CA SER A 461 9.84 41.44 1.19
C SER A 461 11.19 41.37 0.46
N PHE A 462 11.16 41.18 -0.86
CA PHE A 462 12.38 41.19 -1.67
C PHE A 462 12.74 42.62 -2.10
N GLY A 463 14.03 42.87 -2.29
CA GLY A 463 14.50 44.15 -2.84
C GLY A 463 14.03 44.35 -4.28
N SER A 464 13.89 45.61 -4.70
CA SER A 464 13.54 45.95 -6.10
C SER A 464 14.63 45.50 -7.07
N LEU A 465 14.24 45.18 -8.31
CA LEU A 465 15.17 44.83 -9.38
C LEU A 465 16.16 45.98 -9.65
N LYS A 466 17.46 45.70 -9.57
CA LYS A 466 18.53 46.65 -9.91
C LYS A 466 19.15 46.27 -11.25
N ILE A 467 18.94 47.09 -12.27
CA ILE A 467 19.52 46.91 -13.60
C ILE A 467 20.93 47.53 -13.62
N PRO A 468 21.97 46.84 -14.12
CA PRO A 468 23.30 47.42 -14.30
C PRO A 468 23.27 48.64 -15.24
N LYS A 469 23.98 49.72 -14.90
CA LYS A 469 23.99 50.97 -15.67
C LYS A 469 24.37 50.77 -17.15
N LYS A 470 25.40 49.95 -17.41
CA LYS A 470 25.83 49.62 -18.78
C LYS A 470 24.72 48.96 -19.61
N LEU A 471 23.91 48.11 -18.98
CA LEU A 471 22.78 47.47 -19.65
C LEU A 471 21.66 48.49 -19.87
N GLU A 472 21.36 49.30 -18.86
CA GLU A 472 20.35 50.37 -18.94
C GLU A 472 20.63 51.40 -20.06
N GLU A 473 21.89 51.69 -20.33
CA GLU A 473 22.33 52.55 -21.45
C GLU A 473 22.14 51.88 -22.82
N ALA A 474 22.43 50.57 -22.92
CA ALA A 474 22.32 49.79 -24.15
C ALA A 474 20.87 49.38 -24.50
N LEU A 475 19.91 49.57 -23.60
CA LEU A 475 18.50 49.24 -23.86
C LEU A 475 17.92 50.14 -24.97
N PRO A 476 17.13 49.56 -25.90
CA PRO A 476 16.31 50.34 -26.82
C PRO A 476 15.44 51.36 -26.08
N TYR A 477 15.21 52.53 -26.70
CA TYR A 477 14.49 53.64 -26.07
C TYR A 477 13.14 53.23 -25.47
N LYS A 478 12.39 52.35 -26.16
CA LYS A 478 11.08 51.87 -25.71
C LYS A 478 11.13 51.03 -24.42
N SER A 479 12.21 50.27 -24.19
CA SER A 479 12.35 49.40 -23.01
C SER A 479 13.17 50.03 -21.88
N LYS A 480 13.72 51.23 -22.09
CA LYS A 480 14.50 51.94 -21.09
C LYS A 480 13.62 52.36 -19.91
N PRO A 481 13.98 52.01 -18.66
CA PRO A 481 13.18 52.38 -17.50
C PRO A 481 13.18 53.91 -17.32
N LYS A 482 12.00 54.49 -17.24
CA LYS A 482 11.83 55.92 -16.93
C LYS A 482 11.99 56.11 -15.42
N LYS A 483 13.22 56.35 -14.97
CA LYS A 483 13.47 56.77 -13.59
C LYS A 483 13.34 58.28 -13.52
N GLU A 484 12.33 58.76 -12.83
CA GLU A 484 12.26 60.16 -12.42
C GLU A 484 13.43 60.42 -11.47
N GLN A 485 14.37 61.28 -11.89
CA GLN A 485 15.36 61.79 -10.97
C GLN A 485 14.60 62.62 -9.93
N LYS A 486 14.76 62.30 -8.65
CA LYS A 486 14.21 63.13 -7.59
C LYS A 486 14.88 64.50 -7.71
N SER A 487 14.14 65.48 -8.22
CA SER A 487 14.66 66.84 -8.37
C SER A 487 15.05 67.39 -7.01
N GLU A 488 16.31 67.80 -6.87
CA GLU A 488 16.77 68.56 -5.73
C GLU A 488 16.26 70.00 -5.88
N LYS A 489 15.01 70.20 -5.42
CA LYS A 489 14.49 71.43 -4.83
C LYS A 489 14.70 72.73 -5.62
N GLN A 490 13.73 73.08 -6.47
CA GLN A 490 13.39 74.50 -6.72
C GLN A 490 11.96 74.85 -6.24
N ASP A 491 11.03 73.90 -6.17
CA ASP A 491 9.62 74.19 -5.81
C ASP A 491 9.23 73.94 -4.34
N LYS A 492 10.18 73.87 -3.40
CA LYS A 492 9.81 73.62 -1.99
C LYS A 492 9.14 74.80 -1.29
N ASN A 493 9.24 76.01 -1.85
CA ASN A 493 8.75 77.24 -1.21
C ASN A 493 7.27 77.56 -1.53
N LEU A 494 6.60 76.82 -2.42
CA LEU A 494 5.19 77.02 -2.81
C LEU A 494 4.21 76.08 -2.07
N LYS A 495 4.59 75.53 -0.92
CA LYS A 495 3.65 74.73 -0.11
C LYS A 495 2.89 75.62 0.87
N ALA A 496 1.60 75.80 0.62
CA ALA A 496 0.67 76.39 1.59
C ALA A 496 0.75 75.62 2.92
N LEU A 497 0.94 76.34 4.04
CA LEU A 497 0.90 75.73 5.37
C LEU A 497 -0.54 75.30 5.66
N MET A 498 -0.77 73.99 5.77
CA MET A 498 -2.06 73.46 6.20
C MET A 498 -2.32 73.79 7.67
N ASN A 499 -3.55 74.19 7.99
CA ASN A 499 -4.00 74.38 9.37
C ASN A 499 -4.04 73.05 10.14
N ASP A 500 -3.97 73.10 11.47
CA ASP A 500 -3.91 71.87 12.29
C ASP A 500 -5.17 71.00 12.17
N ARG A 501 -6.34 71.60 11.93
CA ARG A 501 -7.56 70.85 11.58
C ARG A 501 -7.44 70.13 10.24
N GLU A 502 -6.92 70.80 9.22
CA GLU A 502 -6.75 70.23 7.89
C GLU A 502 -5.73 69.10 7.88
N LYS A 503 -4.64 69.23 8.65
CA LYS A 503 -3.67 68.14 8.86
C LYS A 503 -4.33 66.92 9.50
N LYS A 504 -5.18 67.11 10.52
CA LYS A 504 -5.92 66.02 11.17
C LYS A 504 -6.89 65.34 10.19
N ILE A 505 -7.61 66.11 9.38
CA ILE A 505 -8.53 65.58 8.36
C ILE A 505 -7.75 64.82 7.28
N ALA A 506 -6.66 65.38 6.75
CA ALA A 506 -5.82 64.73 5.76
C ALA A 506 -5.21 63.42 6.28
N PHE A 507 -4.72 63.41 7.53
CA PHE A 507 -4.21 62.22 8.19
C PHE A 507 -5.30 61.15 8.36
N PHE A 508 -6.51 61.55 8.75
CA PHE A 508 -7.64 60.65 8.89
C PHE A 508 -8.04 60.03 7.54
N LEU A 509 -8.14 60.84 6.48
CA LEU A 509 -8.43 60.38 5.12
C LEU A 509 -7.34 59.44 4.59
N GLN A 510 -6.07 59.74 4.84
CA GLN A 510 -4.95 58.84 4.50
C GLN A 510 -5.10 57.49 5.23
N ARG A 511 -5.43 57.50 6.52
CA ARG A 511 -5.65 56.27 7.30
C ARG A 511 -6.83 55.48 6.77
N LEU A 512 -7.97 56.12 6.48
CA LEU A 512 -9.11 55.46 5.84
C LEU A 512 -8.74 54.85 4.48
N GLY A 513 -7.97 55.58 3.66
CA GLY A 513 -7.44 55.07 2.39
C GLY A 513 -6.57 53.83 2.58
N THR A 514 -5.64 53.83 3.55
CA THR A 514 -4.80 52.66 3.86
C THR A 514 -5.63 51.47 4.33
N VAL A 515 -6.62 51.67 5.19
CA VAL A 515 -7.52 50.61 5.69
C VAL A 515 -8.33 50.02 4.53
N LYS A 516 -8.91 50.86 3.67
CA LYS A 516 -9.62 50.43 2.47
C LYS A 516 -8.72 49.59 1.54
N ASN A 517 -7.48 50.03 1.34
CA ASN A 517 -6.51 49.31 0.50
C ASN A 517 -6.09 47.97 1.11
N ILE A 518 -5.85 47.91 2.42
CA ILE A 518 -5.52 46.66 3.12
C ILE A 518 -6.69 45.69 3.07
N ARG A 519 -7.91 46.17 3.31
CA ARG A 519 -9.13 45.36 3.23
C ARG A 519 -9.34 44.84 1.81
N GLY A 520 -9.26 45.72 0.81
CA GLY A 520 -9.37 45.33 -0.60
C GLY A 520 -8.32 44.29 -1.02
N LYS A 521 -7.06 44.42 -0.57
CA LYS A 521 -6.03 43.40 -0.81
C LYS A 521 -6.37 42.06 -0.15
N LYS A 522 -6.82 42.08 1.11
CA LYS A 522 -7.22 40.87 1.84
C LYS A 522 -8.42 40.18 1.18
N ASP A 523 -9.39 40.95 0.70
CA ASP A 523 -10.58 40.41 0.04
C ASP A 523 -10.22 39.81 -1.32
N LYS A 524 -9.37 40.48 -2.12
CA LYS A 524 -8.80 39.91 -3.35
C LYS A 524 -8.01 38.62 -3.08
N GLU A 525 -7.13 38.61 -2.09
CA GLU A 525 -6.39 37.39 -1.72
C GLU A 525 -7.30 36.22 -1.31
N LYS A 526 -8.45 36.51 -0.68
CA LYS A 526 -9.45 35.47 -0.35
C LYS A 526 -10.17 34.97 -1.60
N GLU A 527 -10.52 35.86 -2.51
CA GLU A 527 -11.14 35.52 -3.80
C GLU A 527 -10.19 34.71 -4.67
N ASP A 528 -8.93 35.13 -4.81
CA ASP A 528 -7.89 34.40 -5.54
C ASP A 528 -7.70 33.00 -4.97
N LYS A 529 -7.64 32.86 -3.64
CA LYS A 529 -7.58 31.54 -2.97
C LYS A 529 -8.82 30.70 -3.26
N ARG A 530 -10.02 31.28 -3.27
CA ARG A 530 -11.27 30.58 -3.64
C ARG A 530 -11.22 30.12 -5.09
N GLN A 531 -10.84 31.01 -6.00
CA GLN A 531 -10.69 30.72 -7.43
C GLN A 531 -9.68 29.59 -7.66
N GLU A 532 -8.52 29.63 -7.00
CA GLU A 532 -7.53 28.55 -7.07
C GLU A 532 -8.08 27.20 -6.62
N VAL A 533 -8.89 27.17 -5.54
CA VAL A 533 -9.52 25.93 -5.06
C VAL A 533 -10.54 25.42 -6.07
N ILE A 534 -11.35 26.32 -6.65
CA ILE A 534 -12.33 25.97 -7.69
C ILE A 534 -11.63 25.40 -8.93
N VAL A 535 -10.60 26.08 -9.43
CA VAL A 535 -9.81 25.64 -10.60
C VAL A 535 -9.14 24.30 -10.31
N LYS A 536 -8.61 24.07 -9.10
CA LYS A 536 -8.06 22.77 -8.72
C LYS A 536 -9.12 21.67 -8.72
N LYS A 537 -10.32 21.95 -8.20
CA LYS A 537 -11.45 21.01 -8.19
C LYS A 537 -11.91 20.66 -9.60
N GLN A 538 -12.07 21.67 -10.46
CA GLN A 538 -12.43 21.47 -11.88
C GLN A 538 -11.40 20.59 -12.60
N LYS A 539 -10.09 20.85 -12.43
CA LYS A 539 -9.04 20.00 -13.01
C LYS A 539 -9.11 18.55 -12.54
N ILE A 540 -9.39 18.33 -11.24
CA ILE A 540 -9.55 16.97 -10.69
C ILE A 540 -10.77 16.28 -11.30
N ASP A 541 -11.89 17.00 -11.44
CA ASP A 541 -13.12 16.44 -11.99
C ASP A 541 -13.00 16.16 -13.51
N GLU A 542 -12.26 17.00 -14.25
CA GLU A 542 -11.86 16.75 -15.64
C GLU A 542 -10.93 15.54 -15.78
N GLU A 543 -9.97 15.35 -14.88
CA GLU A 543 -9.13 14.15 -14.89
C GLU A 543 -9.95 12.89 -14.61
N LYS A 544 -10.86 12.95 -13.64
CA LYS A 544 -11.80 11.84 -13.35
C LYS A 544 -12.69 11.53 -14.55
N SER A 545 -13.24 12.55 -15.22
CA SER A 545 -14.10 12.35 -16.39
C SER A 545 -13.31 11.75 -17.58
N LYS A 546 -12.06 12.18 -17.81
CA LYS A 546 -11.17 11.55 -18.80
C LYS A 546 -10.87 10.09 -18.47
N ILE A 547 -10.65 9.76 -17.19
CA ILE A 547 -10.42 8.38 -16.75
C ILE A 547 -11.67 7.52 -16.94
N THR A 548 -12.85 8.00 -16.56
CA THR A 548 -14.11 7.26 -16.74
C THR A 548 -14.45 7.08 -18.21
N LEU A 549 -14.21 8.09 -19.06
CA LEU A 549 -14.44 8.00 -20.50
C LEU A 549 -13.48 7.00 -21.16
N LYS A 550 -12.19 6.97 -20.76
CA LYS A 550 -11.24 5.92 -21.17
C LYS A 550 -11.68 4.52 -20.73
N ARG A 551 -12.23 4.36 -19.52
CA ARG A 551 -12.79 3.08 -19.05
C ARG A 551 -13.98 2.65 -19.90
N LYS A 552 -14.95 3.55 -20.15
CA LYS A 552 -16.12 3.28 -20.99
C LYS A 552 -15.73 2.90 -22.43
N ILE A 553 -14.75 3.59 -23.03
CA ILE A 553 -14.23 3.23 -24.35
C ILE A 553 -13.60 1.83 -24.33
N LYS A 554 -12.79 1.52 -23.31
CA LYS A 554 -12.20 0.18 -23.16
C LYS A 554 -13.26 -0.91 -23.02
N GLU A 555 -14.30 -0.67 -22.23
CA GLU A 555 -15.46 -1.57 -22.09
C GLU A 555 -16.22 -1.76 -23.40
N ARG A 556 -16.47 -0.69 -24.16
CA ARG A 556 -17.10 -0.79 -25.49
C ARG A 556 -16.24 -1.57 -26.49
N ILE A 557 -14.93 -1.38 -26.48
CA ILE A 557 -14.01 -2.15 -27.33
C ILE A 557 -14.04 -3.64 -26.95
N ILE A 558 -14.11 -3.96 -25.66
CA ILE A 558 -14.23 -5.35 -25.19
C ILE A 558 -15.58 -5.96 -25.60
N LYS A 559 -16.70 -5.23 -25.44
CA LYS A 559 -18.03 -5.67 -25.87
C LYS A 559 -18.13 -5.81 -27.39
N GLY A 560 -17.59 -4.87 -28.16
CA GLY A 560 -17.55 -4.94 -29.62
C GLY A 560 -16.67 -6.08 -30.16
N LYS A 561 -15.61 -6.46 -29.45
CA LYS A 561 -14.84 -7.67 -29.76
C LYS A 561 -15.61 -8.96 -29.46
N ARG A 562 -16.44 -8.97 -28.42
CA ARG A 562 -17.34 -10.10 -28.08
C ARG A 562 -18.46 -10.31 -29.12
N HIS A 563 -19.06 -9.22 -29.61
CA HIS A 563 -20.08 -9.31 -30.68
C HIS A 563 -19.53 -9.69 -32.06
N LYS A 564 -18.23 -9.55 -32.30
CA LYS A 564 -17.58 -10.00 -33.55
C LYS A 564 -17.02 -11.43 -33.48
N SER A 565 -17.11 -12.08 -32.33
CA SER A 565 -16.64 -13.45 -32.10
C SER A 565 -17.78 -14.47 -31.90
N GLN A 566 -19.03 -14.01 -31.82
CA GLN A 566 -20.24 -14.81 -32.09
C GLN A 566 -20.55 -14.70 -33.59
#